data_AF-A0A072V047-F1
#
_entry.id   AF-A0A072V047-F1
#
_cell.length_a   1.000
_cell.length_b   1.000
_cell.length_c   1.000
_cell.angle_alpha   90.00
_cell.angle_beta   90.00
_cell.angle_gamma   90.00
#
_symmetry.space_group_name_H-M   'P 1'
#
loop_
_entity.id
_entity.type
_entity.pdbx_description
1 polymer ?
#
loop_
_entity_poly.entity_id
_entity_poly.type
_entity_poly.pdbx_seq_one_letter_code
_entity_poly.pdbx_strand_id
1 'polypeptide(L)'
;MLKMLEEAGCLLLAVHGRMRNKKDGHKFRADWKTIKAVKEAVRIPVHANGNIRHMDDVKDCLKATGVEGVLSAETLLENPALFAGFCTEEYVSGCAMENNTLPCS
;
A
#
# COMPACT_ATOMS: atom_id res chain seq x y z
N MET A 1 -16.16 -8.81 13.53
CA MET A 1 -15.03 -9.51 12.88
C MET A 1 -13.68 -9.05 13.41
N LEU A 2 -13.33 -7.76 13.35
CA LEU A 2 -12.01 -7.28 13.79
C LEU A 2 -11.66 -7.67 15.24
N LYS A 3 -12.55 -7.39 16.21
CA LYS A 3 -12.37 -7.81 17.61
C LYS A 3 -12.23 -9.33 17.79
N MET A 4 -12.93 -10.12 16.98
CA MET A 4 -12.84 -11.59 17.03
C MET A 4 -11.45 -12.07 16.57
N LEU A 5 -10.81 -11.37 15.62
CA LEU A 5 -9.46 -11.70 15.18
C LEU A 5 -8.43 -11.37 16.28
N GLU A 6 -8.62 -10.27 17.01
CA GLU A 6 -7.78 -9.95 18.17
C GLU A 6 -7.95 -10.98 19.29
N GLU A 7 -9.19 -11.34 19.63
CA GLU A 7 -9.52 -12.36 20.64
C GLU A 7 -9.00 -13.74 20.25
N ALA A 8 -8.92 -14.05 18.96
CA ALA A 8 -8.32 -15.27 18.44
C ALA A 8 -6.78 -15.29 18.55
N GLY A 9 -6.15 -14.23 19.06
CA GLY A 9 -4.70 -14.15 19.25
C GLY A 9 -3.93 -13.78 17.98
N CYS A 10 -4.56 -13.07 17.03
CA CYS A 10 -3.88 -12.63 15.82
C CYS A 10 -2.76 -11.62 16.15
N LEU A 11 -1.56 -11.84 15.62
CA LEU A 11 -0.39 -10.98 15.88
C LEU A 11 -0.30 -9.79 14.92
N LEU A 12 -0.92 -9.88 13.74
CA LEU A 12 -0.84 -8.87 12.69
C LEU A 12 -1.99 -9.03 11.71
N LEU A 13 -2.59 -7.90 11.30
CA LEU A 13 -3.67 -7.88 10.33
C LEU A 13 -3.23 -7.25 9.00
N ALA A 14 -3.27 -8.01 7.91
CA ALA A 14 -3.11 -7.46 6.56
C ALA A 14 -4.48 -7.08 5.98
N VAL A 15 -4.67 -5.81 5.62
CA VAL A 15 -5.95 -5.29 5.11
C VAL A 15 -5.80 -4.86 3.67
N HIS A 16 -6.51 -5.53 2.77
CA HIS A 16 -6.60 -5.11 1.38
C HIS A 16 -7.72 -4.07 1.20
N GLY A 17 -7.39 -2.88 0.71
CA GLY A 17 -8.32 -1.75 0.59
C GLY A 17 -9.38 -1.89 -0.52
N ARG A 18 -9.67 -3.10 -1.00
CA ARG A 18 -10.70 -3.37 -2.03
C ARG A 18 -11.70 -4.39 -1.51
N MET A 19 -12.99 -4.13 -1.77
CA MET A 19 -14.05 -5.09 -1.53
C MET A 19 -14.01 -6.19 -2.59
N ARG A 20 -14.29 -7.44 -2.19
CA ARG A 20 -14.26 -8.66 -3.04
C ARG A 20 -14.98 -8.52 -4.39
N ASN A 21 -16.04 -7.72 -4.45
CA ASN A 21 -16.87 -7.54 -5.65
C ASN A 21 -16.28 -6.53 -6.65
N LYS A 22 -15.19 -5.83 -6.30
CA LYS A 22 -14.52 -4.85 -7.17
C LYS A 22 -13.32 -5.48 -7.88
N LYS A 23 -13.59 -6.47 -8.75
CA LYS A 23 -12.57 -7.24 -9.47
C LYS A 23 -11.97 -6.52 -10.68
N ASP A 24 -12.52 -5.39 -11.12
CA ASP A 24 -12.01 -4.69 -12.29
C ASP A 24 -10.62 -4.10 -11.98
N GLY A 25 -9.59 -4.78 -12.46
CA GLY A 25 -8.18 -4.62 -12.10
C GLY A 25 -7.59 -3.23 -12.36
N HIS A 26 -8.21 -2.42 -13.22
CA HIS A 26 -7.56 -1.22 -13.75
C HIS A 26 -8.06 0.13 -13.18
N LYS A 27 -9.18 0.18 -12.46
CA LYS A 27 -9.77 1.49 -12.05
C LYS A 27 -9.95 1.70 -10.55
N PHE A 28 -9.87 0.65 -9.73
CA PHE A 28 -10.16 0.81 -8.29
C PHE A 28 -8.88 0.88 -7.46
N ARG A 29 -8.51 2.11 -7.10
CA ARG A 29 -7.49 2.40 -6.09
C ARG A 29 -7.94 1.84 -4.73
N ALA A 30 -6.99 1.34 -3.95
CA ALA A 30 -7.25 0.90 -2.58
C ALA A 30 -7.81 2.07 -1.76
N ASP A 31 -8.88 1.83 -1.01
CA ASP A 31 -9.46 2.86 -0.14
C ASP A 31 -8.71 2.93 1.19
N TRP A 32 -7.75 3.84 1.26
CA TRP A 32 -6.97 4.12 2.46
C TRP A 32 -7.82 4.65 3.62
N LYS A 33 -8.99 5.26 3.37
CA LYS A 33 -9.90 5.67 4.46
C LYS A 33 -10.47 4.47 5.19
N THR A 34 -10.85 3.44 4.44
CA THR A 34 -11.31 2.17 5.02
C THR A 34 -10.20 1.51 5.83
N ILE A 35 -8.96 1.49 5.32
CA ILE A 35 -7.82 0.92 6.05
C ILE A 35 -7.54 1.69 7.34
N LYS A 36 -7.58 3.04 7.30
CA LYS A 36 -7.44 3.88 8.49
C LYS A 36 -8.50 3.55 9.55
N ALA A 37 -9.76 3.42 9.13
CA ALA A 37 -10.84 3.05 10.05
C ALA A 37 -10.63 1.66 10.68
N VAL A 38 -10.06 0.71 9.94
CA VAL A 38 -9.66 -0.59 10.51
C VAL A 38 -8.52 -0.41 11.52
N LYS A 39 -7.49 0.37 11.18
CA LYS A 39 -6.36 0.63 12.07
C LYS A 39 -6.78 1.28 13.39
N GLU A 40 -7.72 2.22 13.35
CA GLU A 40 -8.26 2.88 14.55
C GLU A 40 -9.14 1.95 15.39
N ALA A 41 -9.68 0.88 14.81
CA ALA A 41 -10.59 -0.05 15.48
C ALA A 41 -9.90 -1.24 16.17
N VAL A 42 -8.60 -1.46 15.93
CA VAL A 42 -7.83 -2.59 16.48
C VAL A 42 -6.54 -2.11 17.16
N ARG A 43 -6.10 -2.87 18.16
CA ARG A 43 -4.83 -2.68 18.88
C ARG A 43 -3.67 -3.42 18.23
N ILE A 44 -3.95 -4.50 17.51
CA ILE A 44 -2.92 -5.27 16.81
C ILE A 44 -2.32 -4.47 15.64
N PRO A 45 -1.04 -4.70 15.27
CA PRO A 45 -0.43 -4.09 14.10
C PRO A 45 -1.23 -4.36 12.82
N VAL A 46 -1.36 -3.35 11.97
CA VAL A 46 -2.07 -3.45 10.69
C VAL A 46 -1.10 -3.14 9.58
N HIS A 47 -1.11 -3.95 8.52
CA HIS A 47 -0.41 -3.67 7.27
C HIS A 47 -1.41 -3.39 6.15
N ALA A 48 -1.22 -2.29 5.43
CA ALA A 48 -2.04 -1.93 4.28
C ALA A 48 -1.60 -2.73 3.04
N ASN A 49 -2.53 -3.34 2.31
CA ASN A 49 -2.24 -4.00 1.03
C ASN A 49 -2.98 -3.32 -0.12
N GLY A 50 -2.23 -2.93 -1.15
CA GLY A 50 -2.76 -2.42 -2.42
C GLY A 50 -2.39 -0.97 -2.75
N ASN A 51 -2.25 -0.71 -4.05
CA ASN A 51 -1.95 0.60 -4.63
C ASN A 51 -0.61 1.22 -4.15
N ILE A 52 0.40 0.37 -3.92
CA ILE A 52 1.78 0.76 -3.62
C ILE A 52 2.62 0.43 -4.85
N ARG A 53 2.97 1.45 -5.64
CA ARG A 53 3.75 1.28 -6.86
C ARG A 53 5.16 1.86 -6.75
N HIS A 54 5.35 2.83 -5.87
CA HIS A 54 6.62 3.52 -5.66
C HIS A 54 6.85 3.78 -4.17
N MET A 55 8.07 4.17 -3.82
CA MET A 55 8.40 4.54 -2.44
C MET A 55 7.59 5.72 -1.92
N ASP A 56 7.15 6.65 -2.77
CA ASP A 56 6.29 7.74 -2.32
C ASP A 56 4.88 7.27 -1.99
N ASP A 57 4.34 6.28 -2.72
CA ASP A 57 3.06 5.65 -2.35
C ASP A 57 3.16 4.98 -0.97
N VAL A 58 4.31 4.41 -0.62
CA VAL A 58 4.57 3.86 0.72
C VAL A 58 4.44 4.96 1.77
N LYS A 59 5.16 6.08 1.59
CA LYS A 59 5.14 7.20 2.54
C LYS A 59 3.75 7.80 2.68
N ASP A 60 3.06 8.02 1.57
CA ASP A 60 1.72 8.57 1.53
C ASP A 60 0.70 7.63 2.20
N CYS A 61 0.81 6.33 1.96
CA CYS A 61 -0.05 5.33 2.59
C CYS A 61 0.15 5.30 4.11
N LEU A 62 1.40 5.25 4.58
CA LEU A 62 1.72 5.26 6.01
C LEU A 62 1.20 6.54 6.67
N LYS A 63 1.43 7.70 6.05
CA LYS A 63 0.94 8.99 6.55
C LYS A 63 -0.58 9.08 6.58
N ALA A 64 -1.26 8.58 5.55
CA ALA A 64 -2.72 8.66 5.44
C ALA A 64 -3.44 7.69 6.39
N THR A 65 -2.86 6.51 6.64
CA THR A 65 -3.55 5.42 7.35
C THR A 65 -3.06 5.17 8.76
N GLY A 66 -1.82 5.58 9.10
CA GLY A 66 -1.21 5.31 10.41
C GLY A 66 -0.89 3.84 10.66
N VAL A 67 -0.81 3.02 9.61
CA VAL A 67 -0.46 1.60 9.66
C VAL A 67 1.04 1.40 9.88
N GLU A 68 1.42 0.24 10.41
CA GLU A 68 2.83 -0.09 10.70
C GLU A 68 3.63 -0.48 9.45
N GLY A 69 2.94 -0.86 8.38
CA GLY A 69 3.61 -1.33 7.16
C GLY A 69 2.69 -1.41 5.97
N VAL A 70 3.29 -1.60 4.80
CA VAL A 70 2.57 -1.78 3.55
C VAL A 70 3.01 -3.07 2.86
N LEU A 71 2.10 -3.63 2.07
CA LEU A 71 2.31 -4.82 1.26
C LEU A 71 2.00 -4.47 -0.20
N SER A 72 2.91 -4.82 -1.09
CA SER A 72 2.71 -4.77 -2.54
C SER A 72 2.78 -6.19 -3.11
N ALA A 73 2.08 -6.43 -4.21
CA ALA A 73 2.03 -7.75 -4.86
C ALA A 73 2.18 -7.60 -6.38
N GLU A 74 1.15 -7.09 -7.07
CA GLU A 74 1.16 -6.92 -8.52
C GLU A 74 2.34 -6.06 -9.00
N THR A 75 2.62 -4.95 -8.32
CA THR A 75 3.73 -4.08 -8.74
C THR A 75 5.11 -4.68 -8.49
N LEU A 76 5.25 -5.66 -7.59
CA LEU A 76 6.53 -6.37 -7.43
C LEU A 76 6.83 -7.31 -8.61
N LEU A 77 5.81 -7.70 -9.39
CA LEU A 77 6.02 -8.47 -10.63
C LEU A 77 6.64 -7.60 -11.74
N GLU A 78 6.33 -6.29 -11.74
CA GLU A 78 6.85 -5.31 -12.69
C GLU A 78 8.16 -4.67 -12.19
N ASN A 79 8.26 -4.43 -10.88
CA ASN A 79 9.36 -3.76 -10.22
C ASN A 79 9.76 -4.49 -8.92
N PRO A 80 10.58 -5.54 -9.00
CA PRO A 80 11.05 -6.24 -7.81
C PRO A 80 11.93 -5.36 -6.90
N ALA A 81 12.50 -4.28 -7.44
CA ALA A 81 13.37 -3.35 -6.72
C ALA A 81 12.62 -2.14 -6.14
N LEU A 82 11.28 -2.19 -6.08
CA LEU A 82 10.41 -1.12 -5.56
C LEU A 82 10.87 -0.60 -4.20
N PHE A 83 11.15 -1.50 -3.25
CA PHE A 83 11.55 -1.12 -1.89
C PHE A 83 13.01 -0.66 -1.77
N ALA A 84 13.80 -0.83 -2.84
CA ALA A 84 15.14 -0.27 -2.96
C ALA A 84 15.12 1.15 -3.59
N GLY A 85 13.94 1.71 -3.88
CA GLY A 85 13.80 3.06 -4.42
C GLY A 85 13.87 3.17 -5.94
N PHE A 86 13.90 2.04 -6.65
CA PHE A 86 13.88 2.04 -8.11
C PHE A 86 12.47 2.30 -8.62
N CYS A 87 12.37 3.11 -9.68
CA CYS A 87 11.12 3.40 -10.37
C CYS A 87 11.15 2.78 -11.78
N THR A 88 9.99 2.33 -12.28
CA THR A 88 9.84 1.89 -13.68
C THR A 88 9.65 3.09 -14.61
N GLU A 89 9.94 2.95 -15.90
CA GLU A 89 9.84 4.04 -16.89
C GLU A 89 8.42 4.62 -17.02
N GLU A 90 7.38 3.81 -16.79
CA GLU A 90 5.98 4.26 -16.77
C GLU A 90 5.70 5.30 -15.67
N TYR A 91 6.45 5.29 -14.57
CA TYR A 91 6.33 6.29 -13.50
C TYR A 91 6.92 7.64 -13.91
N VAL A 92 8.12 7.62 -14.51
CA VAL A 92 8.84 8.83 -14.92
C VAL A 92 8.03 9.64 -15.94
N SER A 93 7.28 8.95 -16.79
CA SER A 93 6.42 9.53 -17.82
C SER A 93 5.20 10.29 -17.26
N GLY A 94 4.73 9.94 -16.05
CA GLY A 94 3.67 10.67 -15.33
C GLY A 94 4.18 11.76 -14.39
N CYS A 95 5.49 11.81 -14.15
CA CYS A 95 6.17 12.74 -13.24
C CYS A 95 6.97 13.82 -13.99
N ALA A 96 6.75 13.98 -15.31
CA ALA A 96 7.50 14.95 -16.11
C ALA A 96 7.28 16.39 -15.60
N MET A 97 8.19 16.83 -14.73
CA MET A 97 9.03 18.04 -14.83
C MET A 97 9.45 18.44 -13.41
N GLU A 98 10.48 17.79 -12.86
CA GLU A 98 11.51 18.44 -12.04
C GLU A 98 12.68 17.45 -11.82
N ASN A 99 13.69 17.62 -12.68
CA ASN A 99 15.08 17.15 -12.53
C ASN A 99 15.34 15.63 -12.53
N ASN A 100 15.71 15.14 -13.71
CA ASN A 100 16.68 14.07 -14.00
C ASN A 100 17.27 13.32 -12.78
N THR A 101 16.59 12.26 -12.33
CA THR A 101 17.18 11.28 -11.39
C THR A 101 17.00 9.86 -11.92
N LEU A 102 18.07 9.41 -12.59
CA LEU A 102 18.62 8.06 -12.44
C LEU A 102 18.69 7.68 -10.94
N PRO A 103 18.73 6.38 -10.60
CA PRO A 103 18.16 5.84 -9.36
C PRO A 103 18.62 6.66 -8.16
N CYS A 104 17.68 7.01 -7.27
CA CYS A 104 18.01 7.79 -6.09
C CYS A 104 18.94 6.95 -5.20
N SER A 105 20.24 7.15 -5.41
CA SER A 105 21.34 6.69 -4.57
C SER A 105 21.37 7.47 -3.28
#